data_AF-A0A855MPY1-F1
#
_entry.id   AF-A0A855MPY1-F1
#
_cell.length_a   1.000
_cell.length_b   1.000
_cell.length_c   1.000
_cell.angle_alpha   90.00
_cell.angle_beta   90.00
_cell.angle_gamma   90.00
#
_symmetry.space_group_name_H-M   'P 1'
#
loop_
_entity.id
_entity.type
_entity.pdbx_description
1 polymer ?
#
loop_
_entity_poly.entity_id
_entity_poly.type
_entity_poly.pdbx_seq_one_letter_code
_entity_poly.pdbx_strand_id
1 'polypeptide(L)'
;MFKLVSKIVLFSMLIILFFGCQYDADSDVNFEIEIPSKISPNIPLTIKTNINYEDVEIIIDGESLGGKPGEGALSNGLHKINIKFLDGKNRIITEFATNITFDSTPPKPSYFNYELSAGNLNLEYNVDEEDFSTVCLYYNDTKLASSNSFQDNFSIKLTKDSGIKNYVLQFKDDVENTYNHTIEINTDVDKPPVINSYVVSVNLFSEIDMNISDDWNDNFLVFIDDGNGVKYPSDLLLSQTTDATMIVFDSNKNKTEKFIALNIDNQIPTSPEVTTRLISEDLDYISWRYDPIYRNYVVESYVEKFGWKKVFELKNTFIENPNYDIIFVRKVTKNGTYGLPSDPVITLSEAFVPYASGTINRVDKNLFLSQVNTPFVISSDILIPKAKTLLVESGNEIRLYNGATVVVEGIMFLMPGIYKTHIFGEGEIVLNGGTVIAYDTDFENIKFTGKGKLLFIKNSTLDKSSSIDTKSTERICLYDSSISDYVKITNSSGVYIDNTYLKEISLNNVAESLFKNSTIDLFNSSINSRTIMETSKIKLMNIETFSYLNSINCKIDKLNAGEYSVFIQRE
;
A
#
# COMPACT_ATOMS: atom_id res chain seq x y z
N MET A 1 55.60 -86.01 75.89
CA MET A 1 56.14 -84.63 75.97
C MET A 1 56.66 -84.29 74.59
N PHE A 2 56.03 -83.50 73.73
CA PHE A 2 55.34 -82.22 73.90
C PHE A 2 54.11 -82.18 72.96
N LYS A 3 52.98 -82.71 73.43
CA LYS A 3 51.64 -82.28 73.03
C LYS A 3 51.24 -81.16 74.01
N LEU A 4 51.67 -79.92 73.80
CA LEU A 4 51.11 -78.77 74.56
C LEU A 4 51.49 -77.37 74.01
N VAL A 5 51.79 -77.24 72.71
CA VAL A 5 51.87 -75.92 72.03
C VAL A 5 51.05 -75.96 70.72
N SER A 6 50.13 -76.90 70.57
CA SER A 6 48.70 -76.53 70.52
C SER A 6 48.36 -75.43 71.53
N LYS A 7 48.11 -74.20 71.05
CA LYS A 7 46.88 -73.41 71.30
C LYS A 7 47.06 -71.89 71.19
N ILE A 8 48.27 -71.34 71.27
CA ILE A 8 48.46 -69.88 71.34
C ILE A 8 48.71 -69.23 69.95
N VAL A 9 49.43 -69.89 69.05
CA VAL A 9 49.67 -69.32 67.71
C VAL A 9 48.48 -69.56 66.76
N LEU A 10 47.70 -70.62 67.04
CA LEU A 10 46.46 -70.93 66.32
C LEU A 10 45.31 -69.95 66.63
N PHE A 11 45.41 -69.15 67.70
CA PHE A 11 44.38 -68.18 68.09
C PHE A 11 44.65 -66.75 67.58
N SER A 12 45.91 -66.45 67.21
CA SER A 12 46.33 -65.11 66.76
C SER A 12 46.38 -64.96 65.24
N MET A 13 46.56 -66.03 64.48
CA MET A 13 46.41 -65.99 63.01
C MET A 13 44.95 -66.13 62.54
N LEU A 14 44.03 -66.54 63.43
CA LEU A 14 42.61 -66.70 63.14
C LEU A 14 41.82 -65.36 63.12
N ILE A 15 42.43 -64.25 63.53
CA ILE A 15 41.77 -62.93 63.61
C ILE A 15 41.98 -62.07 62.36
N ILE A 16 42.95 -62.39 61.50
CA ILE A 16 43.14 -61.67 60.21
C ILE A 16 42.41 -62.37 59.06
N LEU A 17 41.74 -63.50 59.34
CA LEU A 17 40.88 -64.23 58.39
C LEU A 17 39.41 -63.75 58.35
N PHE A 18 39.04 -62.61 58.96
CA PHE A 18 37.64 -62.15 59.05
C PHE A 18 37.33 -60.67 58.70
N PHE A 19 38.21 -59.95 57.99
CA PHE A 19 37.86 -58.66 57.36
C PHE A 19 38.20 -58.61 55.86
N GLY A 20 37.98 -59.73 55.16
CA GLY A 20 37.94 -59.78 53.70
C GLY A 20 36.50 -59.84 53.21
N CYS A 21 35.73 -58.79 53.45
CA CYS A 21 34.40 -58.61 52.85
C CYS A 21 34.40 -57.33 52.03
N GLN A 22 33.73 -57.44 50.87
CA GLN A 22 33.34 -56.37 49.95
C GLN A 22 34.44 -55.80 49.06
N TYR A 23 34.67 -56.48 47.93
CA TYR A 23 34.74 -55.73 46.68
C TYR A 23 33.28 -55.43 46.30
N ASP A 24 32.84 -54.21 46.58
CA ASP A 24 31.53 -53.73 46.15
C ASP A 24 31.48 -53.73 44.62
N ALA A 25 30.53 -54.51 44.11
CA ALA A 25 29.94 -54.30 42.80
C ALA A 25 29.03 -53.07 42.92
N ASP A 26 29.59 -51.88 42.69
CA ASP A 26 28.89 -50.65 42.26
C ASP A 26 29.92 -49.51 42.22
N SER A 27 30.65 -49.42 41.12
CA SER A 27 31.13 -48.12 40.66
C SER A 27 30.31 -47.76 39.45
N ASP A 28 29.28 -46.91 39.65
CA ASP A 28 28.65 -46.13 38.59
C ASP A 28 29.73 -45.25 37.94
N VAL A 29 30.50 -45.84 37.02
CA VAL A 29 31.28 -45.08 36.06
C VAL A 29 30.28 -44.59 35.04
N ASN A 30 29.90 -43.32 35.13
CA ASN A 30 29.12 -42.65 34.10
C ASN A 30 29.95 -42.60 32.82
N PHE A 31 29.78 -43.61 31.97
CA PHE A 31 30.34 -43.63 30.63
C PHE A 31 29.57 -42.64 29.78
N GLU A 32 30.27 -41.67 29.20
CA GLU A 32 29.69 -40.70 28.27
C GLU A 32 29.99 -41.19 26.86
N ILE A 33 28.94 -41.58 26.14
CA ILE A 33 29.02 -41.97 24.72
C ILE A 33 28.10 -41.01 23.96
N GLU A 34 28.70 -40.07 23.23
CA GLU A 34 27.96 -39.17 22.33
C GLU A 34 28.02 -39.69 20.90
N ILE A 35 26.85 -39.84 20.28
CA ILE A 35 26.69 -40.27 18.89
C ILE A 35 25.66 -39.35 18.23
N PRO A 36 25.91 -38.85 17.01
CA PRO A 36 24.92 -38.08 16.27
C PRO A 36 23.68 -38.94 15.97
N SER A 37 22.50 -38.36 16.15
CA SER A 37 21.21 -39.03 15.91
C SER A 37 20.89 -39.22 14.42
N LYS A 38 21.45 -38.37 13.55
CA LYS A 38 21.32 -38.41 12.09
C LYS A 38 22.72 -38.35 11.47
N ILE A 39 22.99 -39.17 10.47
CA ILE A 39 24.26 -39.25 9.75
C ILE A 39 24.01 -39.29 8.24
N SER A 40 25.01 -38.88 7.46
CA SER A 40 24.97 -38.88 6.00
C SER A 40 26.35 -39.22 5.43
N PRO A 41 26.49 -39.40 4.10
CA PRO A 41 27.82 -39.42 3.48
C PRO A 41 28.67 -38.18 3.78
N ASN A 42 28.03 -37.05 4.11
CA ASN A 42 28.68 -35.77 4.38
C ASN A 42 28.90 -35.52 5.89
N ILE A 43 28.12 -36.15 6.76
CA ILE A 43 28.29 -36.14 8.22
C ILE A 43 28.54 -37.57 8.71
N PRO A 44 29.81 -37.98 8.88
CA PRO A 44 30.15 -39.34 9.24
C PRO A 44 29.76 -39.65 10.69
N LEU A 45 29.50 -40.94 10.96
CA LEU A 45 29.34 -41.44 12.32
C LEU A 45 30.61 -41.16 13.13
N THR A 46 30.48 -40.30 14.14
CA THR A 46 31.56 -39.99 15.08
C THR A 46 31.14 -40.45 16.47
N ILE A 47 31.96 -41.29 17.10
CA ILE A 47 31.72 -41.78 18.45
C ILE A 47 32.70 -41.07 19.38
N LYS A 48 32.21 -40.28 20.32
CA LYS A 48 33.04 -39.71 21.40
C LYS A 48 32.81 -40.50 22.67
N THR A 49 33.89 -40.95 23.30
CA THR A 49 33.79 -41.71 24.55
C THR A 49 34.96 -41.45 25.49
N ASN A 50 34.69 -41.57 26.80
CA ASN A 50 35.70 -41.59 27.86
C ASN A 50 36.16 -43.02 28.24
N ILE A 51 35.74 -44.05 27.49
CA ILE A 51 36.12 -45.45 27.69
C ILE A 51 37.53 -45.68 27.14
N ASN A 52 38.38 -46.34 27.92
CA ASN A 52 39.68 -46.83 27.44
C ASN A 52 39.49 -48.25 26.86
N TYR A 53 39.62 -48.38 25.54
CA TYR A 53 39.40 -49.62 24.78
C TYR A 53 40.56 -49.88 23.82
N GLU A 54 40.75 -51.14 23.41
CA GLU A 54 41.75 -51.51 22.39
C GLU A 54 41.12 -51.76 21.03
N ASP A 55 39.86 -52.22 20.98
CA ASP A 55 39.12 -52.47 19.75
C ASP A 55 37.62 -52.12 19.90
N VAL A 56 36.95 -51.86 18.78
CA VAL A 56 35.51 -51.57 18.72
C VAL A 56 34.86 -52.42 17.64
N GLU A 57 33.85 -53.20 18.04
CA GLU A 57 32.98 -53.90 17.11
C GLU A 57 31.70 -53.08 16.90
N ILE A 58 31.46 -52.64 15.66
CA ILE A 58 30.23 -51.94 15.27
C ILE A 58 29.33 -52.90 14.51
N ILE A 59 28.12 -53.09 15.02
CA ILE A 59 27.08 -53.92 14.43
C ILE A 59 25.93 -53.01 14.00
N ILE A 60 25.55 -53.05 12.73
CA ILE A 60 24.40 -52.30 12.20
C ILE A 60 23.36 -53.30 11.73
N ASP A 61 22.13 -53.19 12.23
CA ASP A 61 21.00 -54.09 11.93
C ASP A 61 21.31 -55.59 12.10
N GLY A 62 22.24 -55.92 13.00
CA GLY A 62 22.66 -57.29 13.29
C GLY A 62 23.84 -57.80 12.47
N GLU A 63 24.36 -57.02 11.52
CA GLU A 63 25.56 -57.34 10.74
C GLU A 63 26.79 -56.62 11.30
N SER A 64 27.85 -57.39 11.61
CA SER A 64 29.12 -56.85 12.13
C SER A 64 29.97 -56.29 11.00
N LEU A 65 30.30 -55.00 11.09
CA LEU A 65 31.19 -54.33 10.13
C LEU A 65 32.64 -54.64 10.51
N GLY A 66 33.15 -55.76 10.00
CA GLY A 66 34.52 -56.19 10.22
C GLY A 66 35.55 -55.28 9.53
N GLY A 67 36.04 -54.25 10.23
CA GLY A 67 37.41 -53.73 10.16
C GLY A 67 38.03 -53.34 8.81
N LYS A 68 37.27 -53.22 7.72
CA LYS A 68 37.75 -52.63 6.45
C LYS A 68 36.84 -51.48 6.03
N PRO A 69 37.39 -50.27 5.82
CA PRO A 69 36.60 -49.15 5.32
C PRO A 69 36.15 -49.44 3.89
N GLY A 70 34.83 -49.46 3.65
CA GLY A 70 34.28 -49.25 2.31
C GLY A 70 33.30 -50.27 1.72
N GLU A 71 32.84 -51.32 2.41
CA GLU A 71 31.84 -52.23 1.83
C GLU A 71 30.57 -52.32 2.69
N GLY A 72 29.51 -51.65 2.21
CA GLY A 72 28.16 -51.64 2.76
C GLY A 72 27.53 -50.25 2.64
N ALA A 73 26.81 -49.96 1.55
CA ALA A 73 26.02 -48.74 1.46
C ALA A 73 24.77 -48.90 2.36
N LEU A 74 24.70 -48.14 3.46
CA LEU A 74 23.48 -48.06 4.26
C LEU A 74 22.34 -47.52 3.40
N SER A 75 21.17 -48.15 3.47
CA SER A 75 19.95 -47.58 2.89
C SER A 75 19.49 -46.37 3.70
N ASN A 76 18.66 -45.50 3.13
CA ASN A 76 18.07 -44.43 3.94
C ASN A 76 17.09 -44.98 4.97
N GLY A 77 17.08 -44.38 6.16
CA GLY A 77 16.13 -44.70 7.21
C GLY A 77 16.76 -44.93 8.58
N LEU A 78 15.95 -45.47 9.49
CA LEU A 78 16.35 -45.75 10.86
C LEU A 78 17.09 -47.08 10.93
N HIS A 79 18.31 -47.05 11.44
CA HIS A 79 19.16 -48.22 11.65
C HIS A 79 19.45 -48.40 13.13
N LYS A 80 19.46 -49.66 13.59
CA LYS A 80 19.89 -49.98 14.95
C LYS A 80 21.40 -50.20 14.94
N ILE A 81 22.12 -49.34 15.64
CA ILE A 81 23.56 -49.49 15.83
C ILE A 81 23.83 -50.07 17.21
N ASN A 82 24.72 -51.04 17.27
CA ASN A 82 25.21 -51.63 18.49
C ASN A 82 26.74 -51.63 18.48
N ILE A 83 27.33 -51.02 19.49
CA ILE A 83 28.76 -50.75 19.59
C ILE A 83 29.28 -51.47 20.82
N LYS A 84 30.21 -52.40 20.61
CA LYS A 84 30.89 -53.12 21.68
C LYS A 84 32.32 -52.61 21.79
N PHE A 85 32.68 -52.13 22.97
CA PHE A 85 34.04 -51.74 23.30
C PHE A 85 34.77 -52.95 23.89
N LEU A 86 35.90 -53.32 23.29
CA LEU A 86 36.65 -54.53 23.62
C LEU A 86 38.02 -54.20 24.23
N ASP A 87 38.45 -55.05 25.18
CA ASP A 87 39.83 -55.03 25.70
C ASP A 87 40.79 -55.85 24.82
N GLY A 88 42.10 -55.81 25.10
CA GLY A 88 43.12 -56.56 24.36
C GLY A 88 43.02 -58.09 24.40
N LYS A 89 41.97 -58.65 25.03
CA LYS A 89 41.64 -60.08 25.01
C LYS A 89 40.28 -60.35 24.34
N ASN A 90 39.76 -59.38 23.59
CA ASN A 90 38.44 -59.41 22.94
C ASN A 90 37.28 -59.62 23.92
N ARG A 91 37.41 -59.15 25.17
CA ARG A 91 36.30 -59.18 26.14
C ARG A 91 35.54 -57.87 26.06
N ILE A 92 34.22 -57.96 26.09
CA ILE A 92 33.33 -56.80 26.12
C ILE A 92 33.54 -56.05 27.42
N ILE A 93 34.04 -54.82 27.33
CA ILE A 93 34.13 -53.85 28.42
C ILE A 93 32.74 -53.29 28.70
N THR A 94 32.09 -52.80 27.64
CA THR A 94 30.71 -52.30 27.66
C THR A 94 30.10 -52.35 26.26
N GLU A 95 28.78 -52.32 26.20
CA GLU A 95 27.99 -52.37 24.98
C GLU A 95 26.97 -51.21 24.99
N PHE A 96 26.87 -50.50 23.88
CA PHE A 96 25.94 -49.39 23.70
C PHE A 96 25.10 -49.61 22.45
N ALA A 97 23.79 -49.59 22.60
CA ALA A 97 22.86 -49.70 21.49
C ALA A 97 22.01 -48.45 21.39
N THR A 98 21.94 -47.87 20.19
CA THR A 98 21.06 -46.74 19.89
C THR A 98 20.50 -46.90 18.47
N ASN A 99 19.63 -45.97 18.09
CA ASN A 99 19.20 -45.85 16.71
C ASN A 99 19.88 -44.62 16.09
N ILE A 100 20.25 -44.75 14.83
CA ILE A 100 20.74 -43.66 13.99
C ILE A 100 19.87 -43.59 12.74
N THR A 101 19.58 -42.39 12.26
CA THR A 101 18.94 -42.22 10.95
C THR A 101 20.05 -41.97 9.92
N PHE A 102 20.19 -42.86 8.96
CA PHE A 102 21.05 -42.61 7.80
C PHE A 102 20.23 -41.91 6.72
N ASP A 103 20.74 -40.78 6.24
CA ASP A 103 20.10 -40.00 5.20
C ASP A 103 21.10 -39.56 4.15
N SER A 104 20.84 -39.97 2.92
CA SER A 104 21.63 -39.61 1.73
C SER A 104 20.80 -38.87 0.68
N THR A 105 19.56 -38.49 0.99
CA THR A 105 18.69 -37.77 0.05
C THR A 105 18.77 -36.27 0.30
N PRO A 106 19.23 -35.48 -0.68
CA PRO A 106 19.25 -34.03 -0.53
C PRO A 106 17.84 -33.44 -0.67
N PRO A 107 17.55 -32.31 -0.01
CA PRO A 107 16.23 -31.71 -0.03
C PRO A 107 15.98 -31.02 -1.37
N LYS A 108 14.87 -31.37 -2.01
CA LYS A 108 14.45 -30.80 -3.29
C LYS A 108 13.29 -29.84 -3.11
N PRO A 109 13.32 -28.68 -3.78
CA PRO A 109 12.17 -27.79 -3.77
C PRO A 109 10.97 -28.46 -4.42
N SER A 110 9.81 -28.38 -3.77
CA SER A 110 8.54 -28.81 -4.36
C SER A 110 8.02 -27.79 -5.38
N TYR A 111 8.43 -26.53 -5.24
CA TYR A 111 8.19 -25.46 -6.20
C TYR A 111 9.46 -24.63 -6.38
N PHE A 112 9.76 -24.28 -7.63
CA PHE A 112 10.82 -23.33 -7.97
C PHE A 112 10.43 -22.57 -9.24
N ASN A 113 10.53 -21.24 -9.20
CA ASN A 113 10.33 -20.37 -10.34
C ASN A 113 11.41 -19.29 -10.37
N TYR A 114 11.81 -18.89 -11.58
CA TYR A 114 12.67 -17.73 -11.77
C TYR A 114 12.16 -16.87 -12.93
N GLU A 115 12.27 -15.56 -12.76
CA GLU A 115 11.96 -14.58 -13.79
C GLU A 115 12.99 -13.45 -13.77
N LEU A 116 13.25 -12.87 -14.94
CA LEU A 116 13.98 -11.62 -15.07
C LEU A 116 12.93 -10.55 -15.35
N SER A 117 12.88 -9.52 -14.49
CA SER A 117 11.88 -8.45 -14.58
C SER A 117 12.52 -7.11 -14.22
N ALA A 118 12.44 -6.15 -15.14
CA ALA A 118 13.03 -4.80 -14.98
C ALA A 118 14.50 -4.83 -14.51
N GLY A 119 15.30 -5.75 -15.05
CA GLY A 119 16.71 -5.95 -14.73
C GLY A 119 17.00 -6.67 -13.40
N ASN A 120 15.98 -7.19 -12.72
CA ASN A 120 16.14 -7.99 -11.51
C ASN A 120 15.80 -9.46 -11.78
N LEU A 121 16.72 -10.37 -11.43
CA LEU A 121 16.45 -11.80 -11.38
C LEU A 121 15.73 -12.11 -10.08
N ASN A 122 14.45 -12.42 -10.18
CA ASN A 122 13.60 -12.84 -9.06
C ASN A 122 13.53 -14.37 -9.04
N LEU A 123 13.81 -14.95 -7.88
CA LEU A 123 13.77 -16.39 -7.63
C LEU A 123 12.77 -16.65 -6.51
N GLU A 124 11.87 -17.60 -6.70
CA GLU A 124 10.91 -18.04 -5.69
C GLU A 124 10.99 -19.55 -5.54
N TYR A 125 10.94 -20.03 -4.30
CA TYR A 125 10.96 -21.46 -4.01
C TYR A 125 10.05 -21.84 -2.84
N ASN A 126 9.64 -23.10 -2.81
CA ASN A 126 9.06 -23.77 -1.65
C ASN A 126 9.68 -25.16 -1.47
N VAL A 127 9.91 -25.58 -0.23
CA VAL A 127 10.45 -26.89 0.14
C VAL A 127 9.50 -27.53 1.16
N ASP A 128 9.05 -28.75 0.89
CA ASP A 128 8.14 -29.49 1.79
C ASP A 128 8.88 -30.57 2.61
N GLU A 129 10.19 -30.63 2.51
CA GLU A 129 11.03 -31.61 3.22
C GLU A 129 11.37 -31.10 4.63
N GLU A 130 10.92 -31.81 5.67
CA GLU A 130 11.01 -31.39 7.09
C GLU A 130 12.44 -31.17 7.59
N ASP A 131 13.42 -31.82 6.96
CA ASP A 131 14.84 -31.72 7.28
C ASP A 131 15.58 -30.64 6.48
N PHE A 132 14.88 -29.84 5.67
CA PHE A 132 15.43 -28.66 5.04
C PHE A 132 16.03 -27.70 6.09
N SER A 133 17.24 -27.21 5.81
CA SER A 133 18.00 -26.34 6.69
C SER A 133 18.22 -24.96 6.09
N THR A 134 18.77 -24.90 4.87
CA THR A 134 19.11 -23.63 4.24
C THR A 134 19.12 -23.72 2.72
N VAL A 135 18.84 -22.59 2.08
CA VAL A 135 19.12 -22.38 0.67
C VAL A 135 20.12 -21.24 0.53
N CYS A 136 21.06 -21.39 -0.40
CA CYS A 136 22.07 -20.38 -0.71
C CYS A 136 22.16 -20.17 -2.21
N LEU A 137 22.25 -18.92 -2.63
CA LEU A 137 22.41 -18.53 -4.02
C LEU A 137 23.83 -18.08 -4.28
N TYR A 138 24.48 -18.69 -5.28
CA TYR A 138 25.87 -18.44 -5.63
C TYR A 138 26.04 -17.92 -7.06
N TYR A 139 27.06 -17.10 -7.25
CA TYR A 139 27.61 -16.72 -8.56
C TYR A 139 29.13 -16.80 -8.50
N ASN A 140 29.76 -17.61 -9.36
CA ASN A 140 31.21 -17.86 -9.38
C ASN A 140 31.79 -18.08 -7.96
N ASP A 141 31.23 -19.06 -7.23
CA ASP A 141 31.58 -19.42 -5.84
C ASP A 141 31.32 -18.36 -4.77
N THR A 142 30.82 -17.17 -5.13
CA THR A 142 30.45 -16.11 -4.19
C THR A 142 28.99 -16.26 -3.78
N LYS A 143 28.72 -16.37 -2.47
CA LYS A 143 27.35 -16.38 -1.94
C LYS A 143 26.74 -14.99 -2.04
N LEU A 144 25.62 -14.88 -2.75
CA LEU A 144 24.88 -13.64 -2.95
C LEU A 144 23.72 -13.47 -1.96
N ALA A 145 23.01 -14.57 -1.67
CA ALA A 145 21.87 -14.58 -0.75
C ALA A 145 21.75 -15.93 -0.05
N SER A 146 21.04 -15.96 1.08
CA SER A 146 20.69 -17.20 1.78
C SER A 146 19.43 -17.03 2.61
N SER A 147 18.69 -18.11 2.79
CA SER A 147 17.50 -18.16 3.65
C SER A 147 17.40 -19.53 4.34
N ASN A 148 16.77 -19.54 5.50
CA ASN A 148 16.46 -20.75 6.26
C ASN A 148 14.94 -21.02 6.29
N SER A 149 14.15 -20.24 5.53
CA SER A 149 12.72 -20.43 5.43
C SER A 149 12.37 -21.47 4.36
N PHE A 150 11.38 -22.32 4.67
CA PHE A 150 10.84 -23.33 3.74
C PHE A 150 10.29 -22.69 2.45
N GLN A 151 9.80 -21.45 2.54
CA GLN A 151 9.37 -20.63 1.41
C GLN A 151 10.00 -19.24 1.53
N ASP A 152 10.64 -18.76 0.46
CA ASP A 152 11.20 -17.41 0.40
C ASP A 152 11.39 -16.94 -1.06
N ASN A 153 11.76 -15.67 -1.23
CA ASN A 153 12.17 -15.09 -2.50
C ASN A 153 13.54 -14.39 -2.43
N PHE A 154 14.28 -14.44 -3.53
CA PHE A 154 15.49 -13.65 -3.73
C PHE A 154 15.33 -12.74 -4.93
N SER A 155 15.82 -11.50 -4.83
CA SER A 155 15.87 -10.56 -5.95
C SER A 155 17.29 -10.01 -6.10
N ILE A 156 17.90 -10.22 -7.27
CA ILE A 156 19.25 -9.74 -7.58
C ILE A 156 19.20 -8.85 -8.81
N LYS A 157 19.74 -7.64 -8.67
CA LYS A 157 19.94 -6.74 -9.80
C LYS A 157 21.04 -7.24 -10.73
N LEU A 158 20.73 -7.39 -12.01
CA LEU A 158 21.67 -7.77 -13.06
C LEU A 158 22.18 -6.54 -13.82
N THR A 159 23.37 -6.68 -14.43
CA THR A 159 23.89 -5.71 -15.38
C THR A 159 23.67 -6.27 -16.79
N LYS A 160 22.98 -5.50 -17.64
CA LYS A 160 22.76 -5.84 -19.04
C LYS A 160 24.08 -5.90 -19.81
N ASP A 161 24.12 -6.67 -20.89
CA ASP A 161 25.27 -6.80 -21.80
C ASP A 161 26.57 -7.28 -21.11
N SER A 162 26.42 -8.14 -20.10
CA SER A 162 27.55 -8.67 -19.32
C SER A 162 27.82 -10.16 -19.59
N GLY A 163 27.28 -10.68 -20.71
CA GLY A 163 27.42 -12.06 -21.15
C GLY A 163 26.45 -13.02 -20.47
N ILE A 164 26.78 -14.31 -20.57
CA ILE A 164 26.06 -15.40 -19.92
C ILE A 164 26.45 -15.45 -18.44
N LYS A 165 25.46 -15.48 -17.55
CA LYS A 165 25.60 -15.59 -16.09
C LYS A 165 25.04 -16.92 -15.62
N ASN A 166 25.83 -17.67 -14.87
CA ASN A 166 25.46 -18.95 -14.28
C ASN A 166 25.35 -18.79 -12.76
N TYR A 167 24.13 -18.91 -12.25
CA TYR A 167 23.84 -18.93 -10.82
C TYR A 167 23.58 -20.36 -10.36
N VAL A 168 23.93 -20.66 -9.11
CA VAL A 168 23.63 -21.94 -8.49
C VAL A 168 22.83 -21.69 -7.24
N LEU A 169 21.60 -22.19 -7.22
CA LEU A 169 20.77 -22.25 -6.03
C LEU A 169 20.99 -23.61 -5.36
N GLN A 170 21.58 -23.60 -4.18
CA GLN A 170 21.96 -24.78 -3.42
C GLN A 170 21.05 -24.92 -2.21
N PHE A 171 20.29 -26.00 -2.15
CA PHE A 171 19.48 -26.41 -1.01
C PHE A 171 20.26 -27.42 -0.17
N LYS A 172 20.16 -27.29 1.14
CA LYS A 172 20.83 -28.13 2.14
C LYS A 172 19.85 -28.60 3.19
N ASP A 173 19.98 -29.86 3.59
CA ASP A 173 19.29 -30.41 4.76
C ASP A 173 20.12 -30.17 6.03
N ASP A 174 19.61 -30.68 7.16
CA ASP A 174 20.25 -30.69 8.47
C ASP A 174 21.49 -31.60 8.55
N VAL A 175 21.77 -32.41 7.53
CA VAL A 175 22.94 -33.30 7.43
C VAL A 175 23.83 -33.05 6.21
N GLU A 176 23.82 -31.81 5.72
CA GLU A 176 24.68 -31.28 4.66
C GLU A 176 24.58 -32.05 3.31
N ASN A 177 23.51 -32.80 3.05
CA ASN A 177 23.23 -33.25 1.69
C ASN A 177 22.76 -32.04 0.85
N THR A 178 23.32 -31.90 -0.35
CA THR A 178 23.06 -30.73 -1.20
C THR A 178 22.28 -31.10 -2.46
N TYR A 179 21.25 -30.32 -2.77
CA TYR A 179 20.64 -30.27 -4.10
C TYR A 179 21.01 -28.95 -4.78
N ASN A 180 21.62 -29.01 -5.95
CA ASN A 180 22.03 -27.82 -6.71
C ASN A 180 21.11 -27.65 -7.93
N HIS A 181 20.56 -26.45 -8.10
CA HIS A 181 19.82 -26.03 -9.28
C HIS A 181 20.58 -24.91 -9.99
N THR A 182 20.92 -25.11 -11.26
CA THR A 182 21.66 -24.13 -12.06
C THR A 182 20.71 -23.26 -12.86
N ILE A 183 20.92 -21.95 -12.83
CA ILE A 183 20.13 -20.95 -13.55
C ILE A 183 21.09 -20.23 -14.49
N GLU A 184 20.84 -20.36 -15.80
CA GLU A 184 21.61 -19.67 -16.84
C GLU A 184 20.80 -18.50 -17.39
N ILE A 185 21.37 -17.29 -17.31
CA ILE A 185 20.77 -16.07 -17.85
C ILE A 185 21.74 -15.47 -18.87
N ASN A 186 21.31 -15.34 -20.13
CA ASN A 186 22.05 -14.57 -21.12
C ASN A 186 21.67 -13.09 -21.03
N THR A 187 22.58 -12.26 -20.50
CA THR A 187 22.29 -10.83 -20.28
C THR A 187 22.43 -9.93 -21.50
N ASP A 188 22.91 -10.49 -22.62
CA ASP A 188 23.02 -9.80 -23.91
C ASP A 188 21.72 -9.94 -24.74
N VAL A 189 20.79 -10.79 -24.29
CA VAL A 189 19.49 -10.98 -24.93
C VAL A 189 18.47 -10.08 -24.26
N ASP A 190 17.78 -9.33 -25.10
CA ASP A 190 16.72 -8.41 -24.74
C ASP A 190 15.44 -8.90 -25.42
N LYS A 191 14.51 -9.43 -24.62
CA LYS A 191 13.27 -9.97 -25.18
C LYS A 191 12.28 -8.83 -25.41
N PRO A 192 11.42 -8.93 -26.43
CA PRO A 192 10.32 -7.98 -26.56
C PRO A 192 9.42 -7.98 -25.31
N PRO A 193 8.83 -6.83 -24.95
CA PRO A 193 7.94 -6.72 -23.80
C PRO A 193 6.72 -7.64 -23.98
N VAL A 194 6.13 -8.10 -22.89
CA VAL A 194 4.95 -8.97 -22.90
C VAL A 194 3.73 -8.19 -22.40
N ILE A 195 2.68 -8.13 -23.22
CA ILE A 195 1.40 -7.52 -22.84
C ILE A 195 0.55 -8.57 -22.13
N ASN A 196 0.46 -8.46 -20.80
CA ASN A 196 -0.29 -9.40 -19.97
C ASN A 196 -1.80 -9.11 -19.98
N SER A 197 -2.18 -7.84 -20.13
CA SER A 197 -3.59 -7.42 -20.21
C SER A 197 -4.32 -8.00 -21.43
N TYR A 198 -5.59 -8.38 -21.23
CA TYR A 198 -6.54 -8.68 -22.30
C TYR A 198 -7.61 -7.59 -22.44
N VAL A 199 -7.91 -6.93 -21.32
CA VAL A 199 -8.76 -5.75 -21.24
C VAL A 199 -7.88 -4.61 -20.75
N VAL A 200 -8.00 -3.47 -21.40
CA VAL A 200 -7.29 -2.25 -21.05
C VAL A 200 -8.31 -1.17 -20.77
N SER A 201 -8.17 -0.55 -19.61
CA SER A 201 -9.12 0.44 -19.12
C SER A 201 -8.51 1.83 -19.26
N VAL A 202 -9.28 2.79 -19.77
CA VAL A 202 -8.86 4.19 -19.93
C VAL A 202 -9.81 5.08 -19.15
N ASN A 203 -9.25 5.86 -18.22
CA ASN A 203 -10.01 6.81 -17.41
C ASN A 203 -10.18 8.16 -18.13
N LEU A 204 -10.99 9.07 -17.58
CA LEU A 204 -11.27 10.36 -18.24
C LEU A 204 -10.03 11.27 -18.38
N PHE A 205 -9.00 11.04 -17.57
CA PHE A 205 -7.74 11.78 -17.59
C PHE A 205 -6.69 11.16 -18.53
N SER A 206 -7.11 10.26 -19.44
CA SER A 206 -6.24 9.54 -20.38
C SER A 206 -5.22 8.61 -19.73
N GLU A 207 -5.41 8.24 -18.45
CA GLU A 207 -4.57 7.23 -17.82
C GLU A 207 -5.06 5.84 -18.23
N ILE A 208 -4.09 4.97 -18.51
CA ILE A 208 -4.33 3.60 -18.92
C ILE A 208 -3.97 2.69 -17.76
N ASP A 209 -4.88 1.79 -17.42
CA ASP A 209 -4.58 0.64 -16.59
C ASP A 209 -4.23 -0.57 -17.47
N MET A 210 -2.96 -0.97 -17.44
CA MET A 210 -2.41 -2.07 -18.22
C MET A 210 -1.24 -2.75 -17.49
N ASN A 211 -1.08 -4.05 -17.74
CA ASN A 211 0.03 -4.85 -17.21
C ASN A 211 0.94 -5.26 -18.37
N ILE A 212 2.17 -4.76 -18.32
CA ILE A 212 3.26 -5.06 -19.25
C ILE A 212 4.46 -5.52 -18.42
N SER A 213 5.09 -6.62 -18.83
CA SER A 213 6.30 -7.14 -18.21
C SER A 213 7.41 -7.27 -19.23
N ASP A 214 8.65 -7.01 -18.82
CA ASP A 214 9.83 -7.06 -19.68
C ASP A 214 11.04 -7.44 -18.82
N ASP A 215 12.04 -8.09 -19.43
CA ASP A 215 13.20 -8.57 -18.72
C ASP A 215 14.13 -7.44 -18.27
N TRP A 216 14.30 -6.39 -19.07
CA TRP A 216 15.21 -5.28 -18.76
C TRP A 216 14.51 -3.95 -18.50
N ASN A 217 13.30 -3.77 -19.01
CA ASN A 217 12.62 -2.49 -19.05
C ASN A 217 11.43 -2.38 -18.08
N ASP A 218 11.25 -1.19 -17.49
CA ASP A 218 10.09 -0.80 -16.68
C ASP A 218 9.32 0.39 -17.26
N ASN A 219 9.84 0.98 -18.35
CA ASN A 219 9.29 2.11 -19.04
C ASN A 219 9.01 1.73 -20.50
N PHE A 220 7.77 1.92 -20.92
CA PHE A 220 7.28 1.47 -22.21
C PHE A 220 6.66 2.62 -23.00
N LEU A 221 6.89 2.60 -24.31
CA LEU A 221 6.17 3.44 -25.25
C LEU A 221 4.99 2.64 -25.80
N VAL A 222 3.77 3.13 -25.52
CA VAL A 222 2.53 2.43 -25.87
C VAL A 222 1.76 3.21 -26.92
N PHE A 223 1.35 2.51 -27.97
CA PHE A 223 0.43 2.98 -29.00
C PHE A 223 -0.75 2.04 -29.14
N ILE A 224 -1.83 2.56 -29.71
CA ILE A 224 -3.04 1.78 -29.97
C ILE A 224 -3.42 1.97 -31.44
N ASP A 225 -3.60 0.86 -32.15
CA ASP A 225 -4.15 0.82 -33.50
C ASP A 225 -5.62 0.36 -33.43
N ASP A 226 -6.53 1.29 -33.68
CA ASP A 226 -7.99 1.06 -33.67
C ASP A 226 -8.54 0.65 -35.06
N GLY A 227 -7.65 0.37 -36.03
CA GLY A 227 -7.99 0.07 -37.42
C GLY A 227 -8.16 1.31 -38.31
N ASN A 228 -8.29 2.51 -37.72
CA ASN A 228 -8.26 3.77 -38.47
C ASN A 228 -6.88 4.44 -38.43
N GLY A 229 -5.97 3.94 -37.59
CA GLY A 229 -4.57 4.37 -37.53
C GLY A 229 -3.96 4.16 -36.15
N VAL A 230 -2.64 4.30 -36.09
CA VAL A 230 -1.87 4.21 -34.84
C VAL A 230 -1.94 5.55 -34.10
N LYS A 231 -2.39 5.52 -32.86
CA LYS A 231 -2.65 6.70 -32.03
C LYS A 231 -2.01 6.58 -30.65
N TYR A 232 -1.90 7.71 -29.96
CA TYR A 232 -1.58 7.68 -28.54
C TYR A 232 -2.80 7.22 -27.74
N PRO A 233 -2.60 6.58 -26.58
CA PRO A 233 -3.71 6.16 -25.74
C PRO A 233 -4.65 7.27 -25.30
N SER A 234 -4.16 8.51 -25.17
CA SER A 234 -5.01 9.68 -24.90
C SER A 234 -6.09 9.88 -25.96
N ASP A 235 -5.79 9.54 -27.21
CA ASP A 235 -6.70 9.72 -28.34
C ASP A 235 -7.81 8.66 -28.35
N LEU A 236 -7.70 7.59 -27.54
CA LEU A 236 -8.76 6.60 -27.40
C LEU A 236 -10.05 7.20 -26.86
N LEU A 237 -9.95 8.28 -26.06
CA LEU A 237 -11.12 9.00 -25.57
C LEU A 237 -11.99 9.57 -26.71
N LEU A 238 -11.44 9.74 -27.92
CA LEU A 238 -12.15 10.25 -29.10
C LEU A 238 -12.85 9.15 -29.91
N SER A 239 -12.48 7.88 -29.73
CA SER A 239 -13.00 6.76 -30.50
C SER A 239 -13.88 5.85 -29.64
N GLN A 240 -15.07 5.45 -30.12
CA GLN A 240 -15.91 4.43 -29.47
C GLN A 240 -15.40 2.99 -29.72
N THR A 241 -14.10 2.83 -29.92
CA THR A 241 -13.49 1.55 -30.23
C THR A 241 -13.52 0.65 -29.01
N THR A 242 -14.13 -0.53 -29.16
CA THR A 242 -14.20 -1.55 -28.10
C THR A 242 -13.05 -2.54 -28.15
N ASP A 243 -12.37 -2.66 -29.30
CA ASP A 243 -11.27 -3.59 -29.50
C ASP A 243 -10.20 -2.96 -30.38
N ALA A 244 -8.94 -3.12 -30.00
CA ALA A 244 -7.81 -2.52 -30.70
C ALA A 244 -6.56 -3.40 -30.62
N THR A 245 -5.56 -3.10 -31.44
CA THR A 245 -4.23 -3.69 -31.29
C THR A 245 -3.36 -2.76 -30.46
N MET A 246 -2.95 -3.20 -29.28
CA MET A 246 -1.94 -2.50 -28.49
C MET A 246 -0.56 -2.84 -29.01
N ILE A 247 0.25 -1.80 -29.21
CA ILE A 247 1.62 -1.88 -29.69
C ILE A 247 2.51 -1.31 -28.59
N VAL A 248 3.43 -2.12 -28.07
CA VAL A 248 4.34 -1.75 -26.98
C VAL A 248 5.77 -1.84 -27.47
N PHE A 249 6.53 -0.79 -27.20
CA PHE A 249 7.97 -0.76 -27.39
C PHE A 249 8.69 -0.60 -26.05
N ASP A 250 9.78 -1.34 -25.88
CA ASP A 250 10.74 -1.10 -24.81
C ASP A 250 11.73 0.04 -25.20
N SER A 251 12.72 0.32 -24.35
CA SER A 251 13.71 1.37 -24.63
C SER A 251 14.65 1.04 -25.80
N ASN A 252 14.81 -0.24 -26.13
CA ASN A 252 15.72 -0.72 -27.18
C ASN A 252 14.98 -0.98 -28.49
N LYS A 253 13.70 -0.60 -28.55
CA LYS A 253 12.81 -0.68 -29.70
C LYS A 253 12.39 -2.11 -30.06
N ASN A 254 12.52 -3.08 -29.15
CA ASN A 254 11.81 -4.34 -29.32
C ASN A 254 10.32 -4.07 -29.21
N LYS A 255 9.53 -4.86 -29.93
CA LYS A 255 8.13 -4.57 -30.19
C LYS A 255 7.26 -5.79 -29.94
N THR A 256 6.15 -5.57 -29.26
CA THR A 256 5.07 -6.55 -29.12
C THR A 256 3.74 -5.93 -29.50
N GLU A 257 2.91 -6.73 -30.16
CA GLU A 257 1.55 -6.39 -30.51
C GLU A 257 0.58 -7.41 -29.93
N LYS A 258 -0.55 -6.93 -29.39
CA LYS A 258 -1.60 -7.81 -28.89
C LYS A 258 -2.96 -7.19 -29.14
N PHE A 259 -3.89 -8.00 -29.62
CA PHE A 259 -5.29 -7.62 -29.70
C PHE A 259 -5.89 -7.59 -28.30
N ILE A 260 -6.54 -6.48 -27.96
CA ILE A 260 -7.08 -6.20 -26.63
C ILE A 260 -8.50 -5.63 -26.75
N ALA A 261 -9.30 -5.86 -25.71
CA ALA A 261 -10.54 -5.12 -25.51
C ALA A 261 -10.24 -3.82 -24.78
N LEU A 262 -10.90 -2.74 -25.18
CA LEU A 262 -10.82 -1.42 -24.58
C LEU A 262 -12.10 -1.12 -23.80
N ASN A 263 -11.93 -0.63 -22.57
CA ASN A 263 -13.01 -0.06 -21.79
C ASN A 263 -12.67 1.39 -21.48
N ILE A 264 -13.55 2.32 -21.85
CA ILE A 264 -13.26 3.75 -21.81
C ILE A 264 -14.37 4.44 -21.03
N ASP A 265 -13.98 5.24 -20.04
CA ASP A 265 -14.94 6.08 -19.34
C ASP A 265 -15.50 7.18 -20.25
N ASN A 266 -16.79 7.48 -20.09
CA ASN A 266 -17.50 8.44 -20.94
C ASN A 266 -18.29 9.50 -20.19
N GLN A 267 -18.33 9.44 -18.85
CA GLN A 267 -19.12 10.35 -18.04
C GLN A 267 -18.46 10.56 -16.69
N ILE A 268 -18.60 11.76 -16.11
CA ILE A 268 -18.14 12.03 -14.76
C ILE A 268 -19.15 11.39 -13.79
N PRO A 269 -18.73 10.48 -12.89
CA PRO A 269 -19.62 9.95 -11.87
C PRO A 269 -20.20 11.07 -11.01
N THR A 270 -21.52 11.01 -10.78
CA THR A 270 -22.23 12.01 -9.98
C THR A 270 -21.84 11.91 -8.51
N SER A 271 -21.97 13.03 -7.81
CA SER A 271 -21.75 13.10 -6.37
C SER A 271 -22.65 12.10 -5.62
N PRO A 272 -22.12 11.26 -4.70
CA PRO A 272 -22.95 10.45 -3.83
C PRO A 272 -23.79 11.31 -2.88
N GLU A 273 -25.05 10.91 -2.71
CA GLU A 273 -25.96 11.52 -1.74
C GLU A 273 -25.75 10.85 -0.36
N VAL A 274 -24.95 11.48 0.50
CA VAL A 274 -24.75 11.05 1.90
C VAL A 274 -25.99 11.35 2.74
N THR A 275 -26.34 10.46 3.65
CA THR A 275 -27.58 10.58 4.45
C THR A 275 -27.47 11.58 5.59
N THR A 276 -26.26 11.82 6.11
CA THR A 276 -26.00 12.74 7.21
C THR A 276 -24.72 13.52 6.97
N ARG A 277 -24.71 14.81 7.33
CA ARG A 277 -23.57 15.73 7.17
C ARG A 277 -22.85 16.05 8.48
N LEU A 278 -23.55 15.95 9.62
CA LEU A 278 -23.00 16.11 10.97
C LEU A 278 -23.26 14.84 11.77
N ILE A 279 -22.21 14.20 12.27
CA ILE A 279 -22.32 12.98 13.09
C ILE A 279 -21.57 13.15 14.41
N SER A 280 -22.07 12.52 15.48
CA SER A 280 -21.32 12.31 16.71
C SER A 280 -20.26 11.22 16.50
N GLU A 281 -19.16 11.26 17.26
CA GLU A 281 -18.23 10.13 17.37
C GLU A 281 -18.93 8.85 17.84
N ASP A 282 -20.03 8.96 18.59
CA ASP A 282 -20.81 7.81 19.10
C ASP A 282 -21.75 7.18 18.05
N LEU A 283 -21.85 7.72 16.84
CA LEU A 283 -22.67 7.13 15.78
C LEU A 283 -21.94 5.95 15.14
N ASP A 284 -22.63 4.81 15.02
CA ASP A 284 -22.02 3.58 14.51
C ASP A 284 -21.74 3.61 12.99
N TYR A 285 -22.61 4.21 12.17
CA TYR A 285 -22.52 4.08 10.71
C TYR A 285 -22.80 5.37 9.94
N ILE A 286 -22.06 5.53 8.85
CA ILE A 286 -22.28 6.56 7.82
C ILE A 286 -22.80 5.84 6.57
N SER A 287 -23.84 6.37 5.93
CA SER A 287 -24.43 5.75 4.74
C SER A 287 -24.68 6.76 3.62
N TRP A 288 -24.82 6.25 2.41
CA TRP A 288 -25.16 7.02 1.22
C TRP A 288 -26.16 6.26 0.35
N ARG A 289 -26.80 6.98 -0.56
CA ARG A 289 -27.79 6.40 -1.46
C ARG A 289 -27.14 5.45 -2.46
N TYR A 290 -27.74 4.27 -2.63
CA TYR A 290 -27.34 3.29 -3.63
C TYR A 290 -27.56 3.83 -5.05
N ASP A 291 -26.52 3.67 -5.88
CA ASP A 291 -26.57 3.93 -7.31
C ASP A 291 -26.37 2.61 -8.08
N PRO A 292 -27.33 2.18 -8.91
CA PRO A 292 -27.22 0.92 -9.66
C PRO A 292 -26.12 0.95 -10.74
N ILE A 293 -25.70 2.14 -11.19
CA ILE A 293 -24.68 2.32 -12.22
C ILE A 293 -23.28 2.17 -11.60
N TYR A 294 -23.10 2.63 -10.36
CA TYR A 294 -21.82 2.68 -9.67
C TYR A 294 -21.78 1.74 -8.48
N ARG A 295 -20.95 0.69 -8.58
CA ARG A 295 -20.80 -0.34 -7.54
C ARG A 295 -19.58 -0.16 -6.64
N ASN A 296 -18.66 0.75 -7.00
CA ASN A 296 -17.46 1.02 -6.25
C ASN A 296 -17.50 2.44 -5.68
N TYR A 297 -17.19 2.55 -4.40
CA TYR A 297 -17.12 3.80 -3.66
C TYR A 297 -15.77 3.91 -2.99
N VAL A 298 -15.24 5.12 -2.93
CA VAL A 298 -14.04 5.43 -2.17
C VAL A 298 -14.39 6.45 -1.09
N VAL A 299 -13.91 6.18 0.12
CA VAL A 299 -13.94 7.14 1.21
C VAL A 299 -12.58 7.81 1.31
N GLU A 300 -12.58 9.13 1.34
CA GLU A 300 -11.39 9.95 1.46
C GLU A 300 -11.43 10.73 2.77
N SER A 301 -10.27 10.87 3.41
CA SER A 301 -10.09 11.76 4.56
C SER A 301 -8.82 12.60 4.39
N TYR A 302 -8.75 13.70 5.13
CA TYR A 302 -7.60 14.59 5.10
C TYR A 302 -6.51 14.14 6.06
N VAL A 303 -5.27 14.06 5.59
CA VAL A 303 -4.08 13.78 6.41
C VAL A 303 -3.03 14.87 6.19
N GLU A 304 -2.56 15.53 7.25
CA GLU A 304 -1.73 16.75 7.16
C GLU A 304 -0.50 16.63 6.26
N LYS A 305 0.14 15.45 6.21
CA LYS A 305 1.33 15.23 5.37
C LYS A 305 1.02 14.87 3.92
N PHE A 306 -0.17 14.33 3.65
CA PHE A 306 -0.52 13.69 2.38
C PHE A 306 -1.71 14.34 1.68
N GLY A 307 -2.34 15.35 2.29
CA GLY A 307 -3.56 15.97 1.78
C GLY A 307 -4.76 15.02 1.87
N TRP A 308 -5.70 15.19 0.94
CA TRP A 308 -6.84 14.28 0.79
C TRP A 308 -6.39 12.96 0.18
N LYS A 309 -6.67 11.85 0.87
CA LYS A 309 -6.30 10.52 0.37
C LYS A 309 -7.44 9.52 0.54
N LYS A 310 -7.46 8.52 -0.35
CA LYS A 310 -8.27 7.31 -0.17
C LYS A 310 -7.88 6.60 1.12
N VAL A 311 -8.87 6.31 1.96
CA VAL A 311 -8.72 5.51 3.18
C VAL A 311 -9.46 4.18 3.10
N PHE A 312 -10.59 4.13 2.37
CA PHE A 312 -11.34 2.91 2.15
C PHE A 312 -11.81 2.79 0.70
N GLU A 313 -11.94 1.56 0.23
CA GLU A 313 -12.55 1.20 -1.04
C GLU A 313 -13.63 0.14 -0.79
N LEU A 314 -14.86 0.47 -1.17
CA LEU A 314 -16.06 -0.21 -0.70
C LEU A 314 -16.98 -0.55 -1.88
N LYS A 315 -17.69 -1.68 -1.75
CA LYS A 315 -18.74 -2.11 -2.69
C LYS A 315 -20.15 -2.01 -2.12
N ASN A 316 -20.27 -1.56 -0.87
CA ASN A 316 -21.52 -1.31 -0.17
C ASN A 316 -21.79 0.19 -0.09
N THR A 317 -22.90 0.57 0.53
CA THR A 317 -23.33 1.98 0.65
C THR A 317 -23.30 2.50 2.08
N PHE A 318 -22.47 1.90 2.92
CA PHE A 318 -22.29 2.29 4.31
C PHE A 318 -20.90 1.89 4.80
N ILE A 319 -20.42 2.58 5.82
CA ILE A 319 -19.20 2.27 6.54
C ILE A 319 -19.43 2.48 8.04
N GLU A 320 -18.80 1.66 8.87
CA GLU A 320 -18.68 1.95 10.29
C GLU A 320 -17.93 3.28 10.46
N ASN A 321 -18.36 4.11 11.40
CA ASN A 321 -17.80 5.46 11.57
C ASN A 321 -16.30 5.37 11.88
N PRO A 322 -15.43 5.85 10.96
CA PRO A 322 -13.99 5.72 11.13
C PRO A 322 -13.40 6.79 12.07
N ASN A 323 -14.22 7.68 12.64
CA ASN A 323 -13.82 8.78 13.52
C ASN A 323 -12.76 9.70 12.91
N TYR A 324 -12.90 10.02 11.62
CA TYR A 324 -12.16 11.09 10.96
C TYR A 324 -12.93 12.41 11.08
N ASP A 325 -12.22 13.52 11.30
CA ASP A 325 -12.82 14.86 11.42
C ASP A 325 -13.74 15.21 10.25
N ILE A 326 -13.30 14.93 9.02
CA ILE A 326 -14.04 15.19 7.79
C ILE A 326 -13.77 14.07 6.80
N ILE A 327 -14.83 13.54 6.20
CA ILE A 327 -14.73 12.59 5.10
C ILE A 327 -15.54 13.01 3.87
N PHE A 328 -15.10 12.53 2.71
CA PHE A 328 -15.87 12.52 1.48
C PHE A 328 -16.12 11.08 1.03
N VAL A 329 -17.25 10.87 0.37
CA VAL A 329 -17.50 9.67 -0.42
C VAL A 329 -17.45 10.04 -1.90
N ARG A 330 -16.84 9.20 -2.72
CA ARG A 330 -16.77 9.35 -4.19
C ARG A 330 -17.22 8.06 -4.86
N LYS A 331 -18.01 8.18 -5.93
CA LYS A 331 -18.24 7.06 -6.86
C LYS A 331 -16.97 6.86 -7.69
N VAL A 332 -16.62 5.62 -7.99
CA VAL A 332 -15.48 5.29 -8.85
C VAL A 332 -15.98 4.43 -10.00
N THR A 333 -15.57 4.78 -11.22
CA THR A 333 -15.85 3.94 -12.40
C THR A 333 -15.08 2.62 -12.31
N LYS A 334 -15.43 1.65 -13.15
CA LYS A 334 -14.63 0.42 -13.28
C LYS A 334 -13.21 0.69 -13.79
N ASN A 335 -12.99 1.82 -14.46
CA ASN A 335 -11.72 2.18 -15.08
C ASN A 335 -10.91 3.17 -14.22
N GLY A 336 -11.34 3.44 -12.98
CA GLY A 336 -10.57 4.24 -12.02
C GLY A 336 -10.81 5.75 -12.07
N THR A 337 -11.79 6.25 -12.83
CA THR A 337 -12.20 7.66 -12.72
C THR A 337 -12.97 7.87 -11.41
N TYR A 338 -12.44 8.74 -10.56
CA TYR A 338 -13.12 9.21 -9.36
C TYR A 338 -14.10 10.33 -9.71
N GLY A 339 -15.34 10.22 -9.26
CA GLY A 339 -16.39 11.21 -9.50
C GLY A 339 -16.29 12.47 -8.65
N LEU A 340 -17.35 13.28 -8.72
CA LEU A 340 -17.51 14.43 -7.82
C LEU A 340 -17.58 13.96 -6.36
N PRO A 341 -16.87 14.60 -5.42
CA PRO A 341 -17.05 14.38 -3.98
C PRO A 341 -18.50 14.61 -3.52
N SER A 342 -18.94 13.81 -2.54
CA SER A 342 -20.19 14.02 -1.80
C SER A 342 -20.22 15.37 -1.09
N ASP A 343 -21.35 15.68 -0.45
CA ASP A 343 -21.33 16.62 0.67
C ASP A 343 -20.35 16.09 1.75
N PRO A 344 -19.54 16.95 2.40
CA PRO A 344 -18.64 16.52 3.47
C PRO A 344 -19.44 16.02 4.67
N VAL A 345 -19.00 14.90 5.24
CA VAL A 345 -19.50 14.42 6.54
C VAL A 345 -18.49 14.84 7.60
N ILE A 346 -18.95 15.60 8.59
CA ILE A 346 -18.14 16.16 9.66
C ILE A 346 -18.45 15.41 10.96
N THR A 347 -17.42 14.90 11.60
CA THR A 347 -17.52 14.25 12.91
C THR A 347 -17.28 15.29 14.00
N LEU A 348 -18.19 15.35 14.97
CA LEU A 348 -18.16 16.31 16.07
C LEU A 348 -17.86 15.58 17.39
N SER A 349 -16.79 15.99 18.06
CA SER A 349 -16.29 15.39 19.31
C SER A 349 -16.59 16.19 20.57
N GLU A 350 -16.96 17.46 20.42
CA GLU A 350 -17.15 18.41 21.52
C GLU A 350 -18.51 19.12 21.40
N ALA A 351 -19.17 19.35 22.53
CA ALA A 351 -20.43 20.08 22.59
C ALA A 351 -20.28 21.55 22.15
N PHE A 352 -21.31 22.06 21.47
CA PHE A 352 -21.38 23.46 21.04
C PHE A 352 -21.98 24.35 22.13
N VAL A 353 -21.40 25.54 22.29
CA VAL A 353 -21.94 26.57 23.18
C VAL A 353 -22.67 27.64 22.35
N PRO A 354 -23.97 27.89 22.62
CA PRO A 354 -24.69 28.97 21.95
C PRO A 354 -24.02 30.33 22.21
N TYR A 355 -23.82 31.10 21.14
CA TYR A 355 -23.28 32.45 21.24
C TYR A 355 -24.41 33.44 21.56
N ALA A 356 -24.27 34.14 22.67
CA ALA A 356 -25.32 35.00 23.23
C ALA A 356 -25.11 36.51 22.95
N SER A 357 -24.00 36.91 22.34
CA SER A 357 -23.71 38.31 22.02
C SER A 357 -23.91 38.59 20.54
N GLY A 358 -24.43 39.77 20.19
CA GLY A 358 -24.51 40.23 18.81
C GLY A 358 -23.15 40.60 18.21
N THR A 359 -22.07 40.72 19.00
CA THR A 359 -20.72 41.00 18.48
C THR A 359 -19.78 39.84 18.75
N ILE A 360 -19.23 39.26 17.68
CA ILE A 360 -18.28 38.14 17.74
C ILE A 360 -16.87 38.70 17.90
N ASN A 361 -16.33 38.57 19.11
CA ASN A 361 -15.00 39.11 19.44
C ASN A 361 -13.90 38.04 19.49
N ARG A 362 -14.25 36.76 19.65
CA ARG A 362 -13.30 35.63 19.70
C ARG A 362 -14.02 34.28 19.53
N VAL A 363 -13.27 33.26 19.10
CA VAL A 363 -13.70 31.86 19.09
C VAL A 363 -12.75 31.04 19.97
N ASP A 364 -13.08 30.90 21.26
CA ASP A 364 -12.26 30.19 22.26
C ASP A 364 -12.74 28.76 22.56
N LYS A 365 -13.94 28.43 22.09
CA LYS A 365 -14.62 27.13 22.22
C LYS A 365 -15.44 26.85 20.96
N ASN A 366 -16.03 25.67 20.85
CA ASN A 366 -16.98 25.40 19.77
C ASN A 366 -18.21 26.28 19.95
N LEU A 367 -18.44 27.17 18.98
CA LEU A 367 -19.50 28.17 19.05
C LEU A 367 -20.63 27.81 18.10
N PHE A 368 -21.86 27.97 18.58
CA PHE A 368 -23.05 27.87 17.76
C PHE A 368 -23.75 29.23 17.68
N LEU A 369 -23.82 29.79 16.48
CA LEU A 369 -24.55 31.02 16.19
C LEU A 369 -25.99 30.66 15.82
N SER A 370 -26.89 30.73 16.81
CA SER A 370 -28.31 30.51 16.56
C SER A 370 -28.96 31.74 15.92
N GLN A 371 -29.95 31.48 15.06
CA GLN A 371 -30.75 32.51 14.38
C GLN A 371 -31.40 33.52 15.35
N VAL A 372 -31.63 33.14 16.61
CA VAL A 372 -32.29 34.00 17.61
C VAL A 372 -31.53 35.31 17.87
N ASN A 373 -30.21 35.34 17.68
CA ASN A 373 -29.36 36.48 18.06
C ASN A 373 -28.83 37.27 16.85
N THR A 374 -29.38 37.03 15.65
CA THR A 374 -29.04 37.76 14.42
C THR A 374 -29.53 39.22 14.46
N PRO A 375 -28.80 40.22 13.89
CA PRO A 375 -27.54 40.10 13.16
C PRO A 375 -26.32 39.99 14.10
N PHE A 376 -25.37 39.15 13.70
CA PHE A 376 -24.04 39.10 14.30
C PHE A 376 -23.09 40.09 13.63
N VAL A 377 -22.17 40.65 14.41
CA VAL A 377 -21.22 41.65 13.96
C VAL A 377 -19.79 41.20 14.26
N ILE A 378 -18.93 41.21 13.23
CA ILE A 378 -17.50 41.02 13.34
C ILE A 378 -16.85 42.39 13.10
N SER A 379 -16.41 43.03 14.17
CA SER A 379 -15.91 44.43 14.15
C SER A 379 -14.39 44.56 14.12
N SER A 380 -13.68 43.44 14.31
CA SER A 380 -12.22 43.31 14.26
C SER A 380 -11.88 41.93 13.74
N ASP A 381 -10.62 41.71 13.40
CA ASP A 381 -10.15 40.39 12.99
C ASP A 381 -10.44 39.33 14.08
N ILE A 382 -10.90 38.16 13.65
CA ILE A 382 -11.14 37.00 14.51
C ILE A 382 -10.44 35.78 13.96
N LEU A 383 -10.00 34.91 14.87
CA LEU A 383 -9.41 33.62 14.57
C LEU A 383 -10.37 32.51 14.99
N ILE A 384 -10.56 31.52 14.11
CA ILE A 384 -11.15 30.21 14.42
C ILE A 384 -9.98 29.22 14.58
N PRO A 385 -9.56 28.84 15.80
CA PRO A 385 -8.38 28.01 16.03
C PRO A 385 -8.52 26.57 15.51
N LYS A 386 -7.39 25.90 15.23
CA LYS A 386 -7.31 24.54 14.63
C LYS A 386 -8.25 23.47 15.20
N ALA A 387 -8.50 23.48 16.51
CA ALA A 387 -9.34 22.48 17.20
C ALA A 387 -10.76 22.99 17.50
N LYS A 388 -11.18 24.10 16.89
CA LYS A 388 -12.44 24.77 17.18
C LYS A 388 -13.32 24.92 15.94
N THR A 389 -14.62 24.83 16.20
CA THR A 389 -15.65 24.94 15.16
C THR A 389 -16.54 26.14 15.44
N LEU A 390 -16.70 26.99 14.43
CA LEU A 390 -17.76 28.00 14.37
C LEU A 390 -18.90 27.43 13.53
N LEU A 391 -19.98 27.04 14.19
CA LEU A 391 -21.20 26.54 13.57
C LEU A 391 -22.22 27.67 13.48
N VAL A 392 -22.78 27.90 12.29
CA VAL A 392 -23.76 28.96 12.05
C VAL A 392 -25.04 28.32 11.54
N GLU A 393 -26.13 28.53 12.28
CA GLU A 393 -27.46 28.11 11.86
C GLU A 393 -27.86 28.82 10.56
N SER A 394 -28.66 28.19 9.70
CA SER A 394 -29.15 28.82 8.48
C SER A 394 -30.08 30.01 8.77
N GLY A 395 -30.09 31.01 7.89
CA GLY A 395 -30.94 32.20 8.02
C GLY A 395 -30.38 33.28 8.95
N ASN A 396 -29.10 33.20 9.32
CA ASN A 396 -28.40 34.25 10.07
C ASN A 396 -27.94 35.39 9.16
N GLU A 397 -27.81 36.59 9.72
CA GLU A 397 -27.14 37.74 9.13
C GLU A 397 -25.82 37.97 9.89
N ILE A 398 -24.70 38.01 9.17
CA ILE A 398 -23.38 38.27 9.75
C ILE A 398 -22.72 39.42 8.99
N ARG A 399 -22.47 40.53 9.69
CA ARG A 399 -21.83 41.72 9.11
C ARG A 399 -20.37 41.81 9.49
N LEU A 400 -19.49 41.91 8.50
CA LEU A 400 -18.06 42.24 8.67
C LEU A 400 -17.90 43.75 8.48
N TYR A 401 -17.37 44.46 9.49
CA TYR A 401 -17.12 45.91 9.41
C TYR A 401 -15.66 46.23 9.08
N ASN A 402 -15.46 47.32 8.36
CA ASN A 402 -14.16 47.98 8.19
C ASN A 402 -13.01 47.07 7.70
N GLY A 403 -13.28 46.12 6.81
CA GLY A 403 -12.24 45.20 6.33
C GLY A 403 -11.89 44.09 7.31
N ALA A 404 -12.76 43.79 8.29
CA ALA A 404 -12.51 42.73 9.26
C ALA A 404 -12.24 41.37 8.58
N THR A 405 -11.29 40.64 9.14
CA THR A 405 -10.85 39.35 8.63
C THR A 405 -11.27 38.20 9.54
N VAL A 406 -11.82 37.14 8.96
CA VAL A 406 -12.07 35.86 9.65
C VAL A 406 -10.99 34.87 9.21
N VAL A 407 -10.02 34.62 10.09
CA VAL A 407 -8.94 33.65 9.85
C VAL A 407 -9.39 32.26 10.30
N VAL A 408 -9.31 31.28 9.40
CA VAL A 408 -9.83 29.93 9.62
C VAL A 408 -8.69 28.91 9.68
N GLU A 409 -8.31 28.50 10.90
CA GLU A 409 -7.41 27.36 11.14
C GLU A 409 -8.18 26.08 11.50
N GLY A 410 -9.33 26.23 12.16
CA GLY A 410 -10.27 25.15 12.48
C GLY A 410 -11.34 24.96 11.42
N ILE A 411 -12.60 24.88 11.84
CA ILE A 411 -13.75 24.67 10.94
C ILE A 411 -14.72 25.86 11.06
N MET A 412 -15.05 26.48 9.93
CA MET A 412 -16.20 27.36 9.80
C MET A 412 -17.28 26.61 9.02
N PHE A 413 -18.41 26.33 9.67
CA PHE A 413 -19.51 25.58 9.08
C PHE A 413 -20.82 26.37 9.09
N LEU A 414 -21.27 26.80 7.91
CA LEU A 414 -22.58 27.44 7.71
C LEU A 414 -23.57 26.36 7.31
N MET A 415 -24.54 26.10 8.19
CA MET A 415 -25.45 24.98 8.07
C MET A 415 -26.41 25.15 6.90
N PRO A 416 -26.84 24.03 6.28
CA PRO A 416 -27.90 24.07 5.30
C PRO A 416 -29.26 24.41 5.94
N GLY A 417 -30.17 24.99 5.17
CA GLY A 417 -31.55 25.18 5.58
C GLY A 417 -32.41 25.95 4.59
N ILE A 418 -33.65 26.21 5.01
CA ILE A 418 -34.68 26.82 4.14
C ILE A 418 -34.34 28.28 3.82
N TYR A 419 -33.82 29.00 4.80
CA TYR A 419 -33.42 30.40 4.66
C TYR A 419 -31.92 30.48 4.46
N LYS A 420 -31.49 31.29 3.51
CA LYS A 420 -30.07 31.51 3.30
C LYS A 420 -29.47 32.36 4.42
N THR A 421 -28.28 32.02 4.86
CA THR A 421 -27.43 32.89 5.69
C THR A 421 -26.93 34.04 4.82
N HIS A 422 -26.92 35.28 5.30
CA HIS A 422 -26.38 36.44 4.60
C HIS A 422 -25.11 36.91 5.31
N ILE A 423 -23.97 36.84 4.62
CA ILE A 423 -22.69 37.35 5.12
C ILE A 423 -22.28 38.54 4.26
N PHE A 424 -22.14 39.71 4.87
CA PHE A 424 -22.00 40.95 4.12
C PHE A 424 -21.10 42.00 4.77
N GLY A 425 -20.68 42.95 3.95
CA GLY A 425 -19.77 44.03 4.33
C GLY A 425 -18.38 43.82 3.74
N GLU A 426 -17.58 44.89 3.63
CA GLU A 426 -16.20 44.82 3.13
C GLU A 426 -15.36 43.95 4.10
N GLY A 427 -15.20 42.67 3.79
CA GLY A 427 -14.55 41.72 4.67
C GLY A 427 -13.91 40.54 3.94
N GLU A 428 -13.09 39.80 4.67
CA GLU A 428 -12.30 38.71 4.12
C GLU A 428 -12.41 37.45 5.01
N ILE A 429 -12.57 36.29 4.39
CA ILE A 429 -12.47 34.98 5.03
C ILE A 429 -11.18 34.33 4.52
N VAL A 430 -10.17 34.28 5.39
CA VAL A 430 -8.83 33.78 5.06
C VAL A 430 -8.71 32.34 5.55
N LEU A 431 -8.55 31.40 4.61
CA LEU A 431 -8.15 30.04 4.96
C LEU A 431 -6.68 30.05 5.41
N ASN A 432 -6.41 29.49 6.60
CA ASN A 432 -5.06 29.31 7.14
C ASN A 432 -4.85 27.87 7.65
N GLY A 433 -4.90 26.90 6.73
CA GLY A 433 -4.84 25.48 7.04
C GLY A 433 -6.14 24.90 7.62
N GLY A 434 -7.21 25.70 7.72
CA GLY A 434 -8.53 25.26 8.15
C GLY A 434 -9.47 24.88 7.00
N THR A 435 -10.74 24.70 7.37
CA THR A 435 -11.83 24.27 6.50
C THR A 435 -12.98 25.27 6.57
N VAL A 436 -13.49 25.67 5.40
CA VAL A 436 -14.73 26.43 5.28
C VAL A 436 -15.75 25.59 4.52
N ILE A 437 -16.92 25.40 5.12
CA ILE A 437 -18.05 24.70 4.52
C ILE A 437 -19.26 25.63 4.61
N ALA A 438 -19.75 26.09 3.47
CA ALA A 438 -20.88 27.01 3.37
C ALA A 438 -22.00 26.38 2.56
N TYR A 439 -23.15 26.18 3.20
CA TYR A 439 -24.40 25.86 2.52
C TYR A 439 -25.32 27.06 2.55
N ASP A 440 -26.19 27.18 1.54
CA ASP A 440 -27.33 28.09 1.56
C ASP A 440 -26.92 29.50 2.04
N THR A 441 -25.89 30.10 1.44
CA THR A 441 -25.34 31.38 1.91
C THR A 441 -25.25 32.40 0.78
N ASP A 442 -25.67 33.63 1.04
CA ASP A 442 -25.44 34.78 0.19
C ASP A 442 -24.28 35.60 0.74
N PHE A 443 -23.23 35.73 -0.06
CA PHE A 443 -22.02 36.50 0.24
C PHE A 443 -22.07 37.81 -0.55
N GLU A 444 -22.04 38.93 0.16
CA GLU A 444 -22.04 40.27 -0.42
C GLU A 444 -20.78 41.03 -0.01
N ASN A 445 -19.91 41.32 -0.98
CA ASN A 445 -18.64 42.00 -0.79
C ASN A 445 -17.64 41.24 0.11
N ILE A 446 -17.64 39.91 0.04
CA ILE A 446 -16.78 39.03 0.83
C ILE A 446 -15.72 38.35 -0.05
N LYS A 447 -14.47 38.42 0.37
CA LYS A 447 -13.36 37.74 -0.33
C LYS A 447 -12.93 36.48 0.41
N PHE A 448 -12.74 35.39 -0.32
CA PHE A 448 -12.10 34.18 0.19
C PHE A 448 -10.66 34.13 -0.28
N THR A 449 -9.70 34.04 0.64
CA THR A 449 -8.28 33.99 0.28
C THR A 449 -7.48 32.99 1.12
N GLY A 450 -6.18 32.89 0.87
CA GLY A 450 -5.26 32.11 1.69
C GLY A 450 -5.10 30.66 1.24
N LYS A 451 -4.74 29.78 2.19
CA LYS A 451 -4.40 28.36 1.99
C LYS A 451 -5.20 27.50 2.97
N GLY A 452 -5.78 26.40 2.53
CA GLY A 452 -6.68 25.61 3.39
C GLY A 452 -6.74 24.12 3.06
N LYS A 453 -7.41 23.37 3.93
CA LYS A 453 -7.71 21.95 3.70
C LYS A 453 -8.87 21.80 2.72
N LEU A 454 -9.89 22.64 2.89
CA LEU A 454 -11.13 22.56 2.13
C LEU A 454 -11.84 23.92 2.07
N LEU A 455 -12.28 24.30 0.87
CA LEU A 455 -13.34 25.27 0.65
C LEU A 455 -14.51 24.57 -0.04
N PHE A 456 -15.61 24.37 0.68
CA PHE A 456 -16.83 23.76 0.15
C PHE A 456 -17.95 24.80 0.17
N ILE A 457 -18.50 25.14 -0.99
CA ILE A 457 -19.61 26.08 -1.14
C ILE A 457 -20.71 25.39 -1.93
N LYS A 458 -21.92 25.32 -1.35
CA LYS A 458 -23.09 24.71 -1.98
C LYS A 458 -24.32 25.61 -1.90
N ASN A 459 -25.11 25.67 -2.98
CA ASN A 459 -26.35 26.43 -3.07
C ASN A 459 -26.20 27.89 -2.59
N SER A 460 -25.09 28.53 -2.95
CA SER A 460 -24.70 29.82 -2.42
C SER A 460 -24.47 30.84 -3.54
N THR A 461 -24.55 32.13 -3.21
CA THR A 461 -24.34 33.21 -4.18
C THR A 461 -23.24 34.14 -3.71
N LEU A 462 -22.25 34.37 -4.57
CA LEU A 462 -21.22 35.39 -4.39
C LEU A 462 -21.53 36.51 -5.38
N ASP A 463 -21.79 37.70 -4.84
CA ASP A 463 -22.13 38.87 -5.63
C ASP A 463 -20.96 39.36 -6.50
N LYS A 464 -21.14 40.49 -7.20
CA LYS A 464 -20.13 41.04 -8.12
C LYS A 464 -18.90 41.61 -7.43
N SER A 465 -18.93 41.73 -6.10
CA SER A 465 -17.82 42.23 -5.28
C SER A 465 -17.21 41.12 -4.41
N SER A 466 -17.76 39.91 -4.46
CA SER A 466 -17.28 38.74 -3.73
C SER A 466 -16.47 37.83 -4.65
N SER A 467 -15.27 37.47 -4.22
CA SER A 467 -14.32 36.71 -5.04
C SER A 467 -13.64 35.59 -4.26
N ILE A 468 -13.10 34.62 -4.99
CA ILE A 468 -12.27 33.54 -4.42
C ILE A 468 -10.87 33.67 -5.03
N ASP A 469 -9.83 33.87 -4.22
CA ASP A 469 -8.41 33.89 -4.64
C ASP A 469 -7.57 33.05 -3.67
N THR A 470 -7.50 31.75 -3.94
CA THR A 470 -6.80 30.78 -3.07
C THR A 470 -5.43 30.40 -3.62
N LYS A 471 -4.50 30.17 -2.69
CA LYS A 471 -3.14 29.71 -2.95
C LYS A 471 -2.85 28.51 -2.06
N SER A 472 -2.71 27.32 -2.62
CA SER A 472 -2.48 26.10 -1.83
C SER A 472 -3.66 25.72 -0.93
N THR A 473 -4.89 25.86 -1.44
CA THR A 473 -6.04 25.18 -0.86
C THR A 473 -6.16 23.80 -1.51
N GLU A 474 -6.08 22.75 -0.71
CA GLU A 474 -5.96 21.37 -1.19
C GLU A 474 -7.17 20.94 -2.01
N ARG A 475 -8.38 21.22 -1.51
CA ARG A 475 -9.62 20.88 -2.20
C ARG A 475 -10.62 22.02 -2.21
N ILE A 476 -11.26 22.24 -3.36
CA ILE A 476 -12.30 23.24 -3.56
C ILE A 476 -13.50 22.59 -4.23
N CYS A 477 -14.68 22.71 -3.63
CA CYS A 477 -15.94 22.23 -4.19
C CYS A 477 -16.94 23.38 -4.30
N LEU A 478 -17.45 23.65 -5.50
CA LEU A 478 -18.44 24.70 -5.78
C LEU A 478 -19.66 24.07 -6.45
N TYR A 479 -20.72 23.86 -5.68
CA TYR A 479 -21.91 23.12 -6.13
C TYR A 479 -23.16 24.00 -6.10
N ASP A 480 -24.02 23.89 -7.11
CA ASP A 480 -25.31 24.60 -7.17
C ASP A 480 -25.21 26.12 -6.93
N SER A 481 -24.09 26.74 -7.26
CA SER A 481 -23.76 28.10 -6.82
C SER A 481 -23.70 29.11 -7.97
N SER A 482 -23.68 30.40 -7.64
CA SER A 482 -23.52 31.47 -8.61
C SER A 482 -22.46 32.46 -8.13
N ILE A 483 -21.38 32.61 -8.89
CA ILE A 483 -20.25 33.49 -8.54
C ILE A 483 -20.10 34.53 -9.65
N SER A 484 -20.45 35.77 -9.31
CA SER A 484 -20.59 36.88 -10.26
C SER A 484 -19.34 37.75 -10.40
N ASP A 485 -18.24 37.39 -9.73
CA ASP A 485 -16.93 37.98 -9.95
C ASP A 485 -15.90 36.93 -10.44
N TYR A 486 -14.72 36.82 -9.82
CA TYR A 486 -13.69 35.87 -10.25
C TYR A 486 -13.40 34.78 -9.21
N VAL A 487 -13.02 33.60 -9.71
CA VAL A 487 -12.48 32.48 -8.95
C VAL A 487 -11.08 32.19 -9.46
N LYS A 488 -10.07 32.42 -8.62
CA LYS A 488 -8.67 32.12 -8.91
C LYS A 488 -8.16 31.08 -7.95
N ILE A 489 -7.64 29.98 -8.50
CA ILE A 489 -7.16 28.83 -7.75
C ILE A 489 -5.75 28.52 -8.22
N THR A 490 -4.79 28.65 -7.30
CA THR A 490 -3.38 28.33 -7.55
C THR A 490 -2.94 27.22 -6.62
N ASN A 491 -2.30 26.17 -7.16
CA ASN A 491 -1.82 24.99 -6.42
C ASN A 491 -2.96 24.29 -5.66
N SER A 492 -3.70 23.40 -6.32
CA SER A 492 -4.79 22.65 -5.68
C SER A 492 -4.70 21.18 -6.07
N SER A 493 -4.99 20.27 -5.13
CA SER A 493 -5.04 18.85 -5.42
C SER A 493 -6.34 18.47 -6.14
N GLY A 494 -7.45 19.15 -5.83
CA GLY A 494 -8.74 18.88 -6.47
C GLY A 494 -9.67 20.10 -6.54
N VAL A 495 -10.26 20.35 -7.71
CA VAL A 495 -11.31 21.37 -7.92
C VAL A 495 -12.55 20.74 -8.55
N TYR A 496 -13.68 20.80 -7.86
CA TYR A 496 -14.91 20.12 -8.24
C TYR A 496 -16.04 21.12 -8.37
N ILE A 497 -16.64 21.21 -9.56
CA ILE A 497 -17.68 22.19 -9.85
C ILE A 497 -18.87 21.48 -10.47
N ASP A 498 -20.05 21.68 -9.87
CA ASP A 498 -21.29 21.07 -10.35
C ASP A 498 -22.41 22.10 -10.34
N ASN A 499 -23.18 22.13 -11.42
CA ASN A 499 -24.37 22.98 -11.57
C ASN A 499 -24.14 24.44 -11.13
N THR A 500 -23.00 25.03 -11.49
CA THR A 500 -22.57 26.34 -10.98
C THR A 500 -22.39 27.35 -12.12
N TYR A 501 -22.80 28.60 -11.89
CA TYR A 501 -22.45 29.73 -12.75
C TYR A 501 -21.18 30.40 -12.26
N LEU A 502 -20.22 30.59 -13.17
CA LEU A 502 -18.96 31.28 -12.94
C LEU A 502 -18.77 32.36 -14.00
N LYS A 503 -18.68 33.61 -13.60
CA LYS A 503 -18.29 34.68 -14.53
C LYS A 503 -16.83 34.50 -14.98
N GLU A 504 -15.91 34.25 -14.06
CA GLU A 504 -14.53 33.93 -14.41
C GLU A 504 -13.96 32.88 -13.48
N ILE A 505 -13.24 31.90 -14.05
CA ILE A 505 -12.40 30.97 -13.29
C ILE A 505 -11.03 30.81 -13.92
N SER A 506 -9.99 30.86 -13.08
CA SER A 506 -8.60 30.62 -13.44
C SER A 506 -8.01 29.51 -12.58
N LEU A 507 -7.55 28.44 -13.24
CA LEU A 507 -6.84 27.33 -12.65
C LEU A 507 -5.35 27.40 -13.00
N ASN A 508 -4.50 27.30 -11.99
CA ASN A 508 -3.06 27.25 -12.14
C ASN A 508 -2.48 26.14 -11.25
N ASN A 509 -1.80 25.17 -11.86
CA ASN A 509 -1.23 24.01 -11.17
C ASN A 509 -2.27 23.24 -10.33
N VAL A 510 -3.31 22.75 -11.01
CA VAL A 510 -4.39 21.95 -10.40
C VAL A 510 -4.31 20.50 -10.83
N ALA A 511 -4.02 19.60 -9.88
CA ALA A 511 -3.75 18.19 -10.19
C ALA A 511 -4.97 17.46 -10.78
N GLU A 512 -6.16 17.74 -10.27
CA GLU A 512 -7.42 17.18 -10.75
C GLU A 512 -8.53 18.24 -10.74
N SER A 513 -9.28 18.36 -11.83
CA SER A 513 -10.48 19.20 -11.84
C SER A 513 -11.62 18.61 -12.67
N LEU A 514 -12.83 18.66 -12.12
CA LEU A 514 -14.05 18.13 -12.73
C LEU A 514 -15.13 19.22 -12.74
N PHE A 515 -15.69 19.48 -13.92
CA PHE A 515 -16.79 20.42 -14.11
C PHE A 515 -17.98 19.69 -14.71
N LYS A 516 -19.15 19.82 -14.11
CA LYS A 516 -20.38 19.20 -14.61
C LYS A 516 -21.51 20.21 -14.62
N ASN A 517 -22.33 20.19 -15.67
CA ASN A 517 -23.56 20.99 -15.80
C ASN A 517 -23.39 22.50 -15.52
N SER A 518 -22.20 23.07 -15.75
CA SER A 518 -21.86 24.42 -15.30
C SER A 518 -21.86 25.41 -16.45
N THR A 519 -22.09 26.70 -16.15
CA THR A 519 -22.01 27.79 -17.14
C THR A 519 -20.87 28.71 -16.77
N ILE A 520 -19.93 28.89 -17.69
CA ILE A 520 -18.67 29.62 -17.45
C ILE A 520 -18.50 30.68 -18.53
N ASP A 521 -18.44 31.95 -18.15
CA ASP A 521 -18.21 33.02 -19.14
C ASP A 521 -16.73 33.08 -19.58
N LEU A 522 -15.79 32.94 -18.64
CA LEU A 522 -14.36 32.88 -18.93
C LEU A 522 -13.70 31.76 -18.12
N PHE A 523 -13.13 30.78 -18.82
CA PHE A 523 -12.31 29.72 -18.25
C PHE A 523 -10.85 29.90 -18.68
N ASN A 524 -9.94 29.98 -17.71
CA ASN A 524 -8.51 29.99 -17.93
C ASN A 524 -7.89 28.78 -17.21
N SER A 525 -7.09 27.98 -17.92
CA SER A 525 -6.30 26.89 -17.33
C SER A 525 -4.84 27.04 -17.73
N SER A 526 -3.93 26.86 -16.77
CA SER A 526 -2.50 27.06 -16.96
C SER A 526 -1.69 26.08 -16.13
N ILE A 527 -0.47 25.78 -16.60
CA ILE A 527 0.60 25.07 -15.88
C ILE A 527 0.12 23.75 -15.25
N ASN A 528 0.31 22.62 -15.91
CA ASN A 528 0.06 21.26 -15.36
C ASN A 528 -1.36 21.06 -14.81
N SER A 529 -2.34 21.85 -15.25
CA SER A 529 -3.73 21.70 -14.82
C SER A 529 -4.41 20.61 -15.64
N ARG A 530 -5.06 19.65 -14.98
CA ARG A 530 -5.81 18.55 -15.62
C ARG A 530 -7.30 18.76 -15.39
N THR A 531 -8.07 18.94 -16.45
CA THR A 531 -9.50 19.29 -16.38
C THR A 531 -10.36 18.38 -17.21
N ILE A 532 -11.44 17.87 -16.61
CA ILE A 532 -12.55 17.23 -17.33
C ILE A 532 -13.78 18.11 -17.20
N MET A 533 -14.48 18.33 -18.30
CA MET A 533 -15.76 19.03 -18.31
C MET A 533 -16.83 18.14 -18.94
N GLU A 534 -18.02 18.12 -18.37
CA GLU A 534 -19.16 17.39 -18.88
C GLU A 534 -20.41 18.28 -18.92
N THR A 535 -21.13 18.27 -20.05
CA THR A 535 -22.42 18.97 -20.25
C THR A 535 -22.39 20.45 -19.83
N SER A 536 -21.24 21.11 -19.96
CA SER A 536 -21.03 22.49 -19.52
C SER A 536 -21.08 23.46 -20.70
N LYS A 537 -21.41 24.73 -20.42
CA LYS A 537 -21.43 25.82 -21.41
C LYS A 537 -20.31 26.79 -21.10
N ILE A 538 -19.40 27.00 -22.04
CA ILE A 538 -18.23 27.85 -21.89
C ILE A 538 -18.24 28.90 -23.00
N LYS A 539 -18.28 30.18 -22.64
CA LYS A 539 -18.28 31.26 -23.62
C LYS A 539 -16.88 31.55 -24.17
N LEU A 540 -15.86 31.61 -23.31
CA LEU A 540 -14.46 31.71 -23.71
C LEU A 540 -13.60 30.76 -22.88
N MET A 541 -12.88 29.87 -23.57
CA MET A 541 -11.92 28.94 -22.99
C MET A 541 -10.51 29.30 -23.44
N ASN A 542 -9.62 29.58 -22.50
CA ASN A 542 -8.19 29.74 -22.71
C ASN A 542 -7.44 28.61 -22.01
N ILE A 543 -6.71 27.81 -22.78
CA ILE A 543 -5.86 26.75 -22.28
C ILE A 543 -4.42 27.20 -22.53
N GLU A 544 -3.72 27.60 -21.48
CA GLU A 544 -2.31 27.97 -21.52
C GLU A 544 -1.40 26.72 -21.40
N THR A 545 -0.12 26.90 -21.72
CA THR A 545 0.89 25.86 -21.95
C THR A 545 0.92 24.77 -20.87
N PHE A 546 1.09 23.51 -21.30
CA PHE A 546 1.22 22.30 -20.47
C PHE A 546 -0.03 21.91 -19.66
N SER A 547 -1.22 22.17 -20.20
CA SER A 547 -2.48 21.76 -19.55
C SER A 547 -3.17 20.64 -20.33
N TYR A 548 -3.91 19.79 -19.63
CA TYR A 548 -4.73 18.74 -20.21
C TYR A 548 -6.21 19.07 -20.00
N LEU A 549 -7.01 19.05 -21.06
CA LEU A 549 -8.44 19.26 -20.99
C LEU A 549 -9.22 18.25 -21.84
N ASN A 550 -10.23 17.63 -21.23
CA ASN A 550 -11.18 16.74 -21.89
C ASN A 550 -12.61 17.26 -21.69
N SER A 551 -13.28 17.58 -22.79
CA SER A 551 -14.62 18.13 -22.84
C SER A 551 -15.59 17.09 -23.39
N ILE A 552 -16.62 16.75 -22.61
CA ILE A 552 -17.66 15.76 -22.93
C ILE A 552 -18.99 16.50 -23.08
N ASN A 553 -19.56 16.52 -24.28
CA ASN A 553 -20.87 17.10 -24.57
C ASN A 553 -20.98 18.57 -24.11
N CYS A 554 -19.86 19.31 -24.11
CA CYS A 554 -19.84 20.71 -23.71
C CYS A 554 -20.05 21.61 -24.93
N LYS A 555 -20.67 22.76 -24.70
CA LYS A 555 -20.79 23.83 -25.70
C LYS A 555 -19.72 24.89 -25.42
N ILE A 556 -18.74 25.00 -26.31
CA ILE A 556 -17.66 26.00 -26.22
C ILE A 556 -17.81 27.00 -27.36
N ASP A 557 -18.13 28.26 -27.04
CA ASP A 557 -18.36 29.30 -28.07
C ASP A 557 -17.06 29.80 -28.70
N LYS A 558 -15.98 29.93 -27.91
CA LYS A 558 -14.64 30.30 -28.38
C LYS A 558 -13.55 29.57 -27.59
N LEU A 559 -12.58 29.00 -28.30
CA LEU A 559 -11.43 28.28 -27.75
C LEU A 559 -10.12 28.91 -28.22
N ASN A 560 -9.21 29.17 -27.28
CA ASN A 560 -7.82 29.48 -27.54
C ASN A 560 -6.95 28.44 -26.80
N ALA A 561 -6.28 27.55 -27.54
CA ALA A 561 -5.36 26.57 -26.98
C ALA A 561 -3.91 26.96 -27.31
N GLY A 562 -3.10 27.14 -26.26
CA GLY A 562 -1.67 27.41 -26.35
C GLY A 562 -0.88 26.16 -26.70
N GLU A 563 0.39 26.36 -27.07
CA GLU A 563 1.31 25.28 -27.43
C GLU A 563 1.49 24.26 -26.30
N TYR A 564 1.81 23.01 -26.66
CA TYR A 564 2.11 21.90 -25.73
C TYR A 564 0.99 21.55 -24.74
N SER A 565 -0.25 21.93 -25.04
CA SER A 565 -1.44 21.55 -24.27
C SER A 565 -2.25 20.50 -25.03
N VAL A 566 -2.93 19.63 -24.30
CA VAL A 566 -3.80 18.59 -24.86
C VAL A 566 -5.25 19.01 -24.68
N PHE A 567 -6.00 19.11 -25.77
CA PHE A 567 -7.43 19.37 -25.76
C PHE A 567 -8.18 18.27 -26.51
N ILE A 568 -9.10 17.61 -25.81
CA ILE A 568 -9.93 16.51 -26.31
C ILE A 568 -11.38 16.99 -26.25
N GLN A 569 -12.12 16.88 -27.35
CA GLN A 569 -13.54 17.21 -27.41
C GLN A 569 -14.34 15.99 -27.89
N ARG A 570 -15.35 15.62 -27.09
CA ARG A 570 -16.28 14.52 -27.32
C ARG A 570 -17.69 15.08 -27.43
N GLU A 571 -18.45 14.57 -28.39
CA GLU A 571 -19.83 14.98 -28.69
C GLU A 571 -20.89 14.15 -27.96
#